data_AF-A0A317E900-F1
#
_entry.id   AF-A0A317E900-F1
#
_cell.length_a   1.000
_cell.length_b   1.000
_cell.length_c   1.000
_cell.angle_alpha   90.00
_cell.angle_beta   90.00
_cell.angle_gamma   90.00
#
_symmetry.space_group_name_H-M   'P 1'
#
loop_
_entity.id
_entity.type
_entity.pdbx_description
1 polymer ?
#
loop_
_entity_poly.entity_id
_entity_poly.type
_entity_poly.pdbx_seq_one_letter_code
_entity_poly.pdbx_strand_id
1 'polypeptide(L)'
;MLRSEALGDVAERLAIEQVNAVVAGGGRPADAVAMLGKPAEARMSLSRAIGKVRDHWLGMVRAEPALLGPHLDEIAVRLAQLEAEGRPYVERPNGN
;
A
#
# COMPACT_ATOMS: atom_id res chain seq x y z
N MET A 1 -6.20 13.44 8.72
CA MET A 1 -4.99 12.92 8.04
C MET A 1 -4.90 11.41 8.07
N LEU A 2 -5.41 10.70 9.09
CA LEU A 2 -5.33 9.23 9.24
C LEU A 2 -5.89 8.40 8.07
N ARG A 3 -7.00 8.84 7.44
CA ARG A 3 -7.55 8.15 6.26
C ARG A 3 -6.56 8.09 5.08
N SER A 4 -5.80 9.17 4.86
CA SER A 4 -4.79 9.19 3.78
C SER A 4 -3.60 8.28 4.07
N GLU A 5 -3.32 8.05 5.35
CA GLU A 5 -2.25 7.17 5.83
C GLU A 5 -2.67 5.70 5.71
N ALA A 6 -3.89 5.35 6.15
CA ALA A 6 -4.45 4.02 5.94
C ALA A 6 -4.54 3.63 4.45
N LEU A 7 -4.94 4.57 3.58
CA LEU A 7 -4.91 4.36 2.12
C LEU A 7 -3.47 4.20 1.60
N GLY A 8 -2.52 4.90 2.24
CA GLY A 8 -1.10 4.83 1.95
C GLY A 8 -0.51 3.44 2.21
N ASP A 9 -0.78 2.90 3.40
CA ASP A 9 -0.32 1.60 3.84
C ASP A 9 -0.83 0.46 2.94
N VAL A 10 -2.12 0.51 2.58
CA VAL A 10 -2.72 -0.49 1.68
C VAL A 10 -2.11 -0.42 0.29
N ALA A 11 -1.89 0.79 -0.25
CA ALA A 11 -1.22 0.96 -1.54
C ALA A 11 0.24 0.46 -1.51
N GLU A 12 0.95 0.64 -0.40
CA GLU A 12 2.31 0.13 -0.23
C GLU A 12 2.34 -1.41 -0.16
N ARG A 13 1.44 -2.03 0.62
CA ARG A 13 1.30 -3.49 0.64
C ARG A 13 1.03 -4.06 -0.75
N LEU A 14 0.07 -3.49 -1.48
CA LEU A 14 -0.28 -3.93 -2.83
C LEU A 14 0.91 -3.81 -3.81
N ALA A 15 1.68 -2.72 -3.71
CA ALA A 15 2.87 -2.55 -4.52
C ALA A 15 3.94 -3.60 -4.22
N ILE A 16 4.15 -3.93 -2.94
CA ILE A 16 5.08 -4.98 -2.52
C ILE A 16 4.64 -6.33 -3.09
N GLU A 17 3.37 -6.69 -2.94
CA GLU A 17 2.82 -7.95 -3.44
C GLU A 17 2.94 -8.08 -4.96
N GLN A 18 2.60 -7.01 -5.69
CA GLN A 18 2.69 -7.00 -7.14
C GLN A 18 4.13 -7.21 -7.61
N VAL A 19 5.11 -6.50 -7.03
CA VAL A 19 6.51 -6.66 -7.41
C VAL A 19 7.03 -8.03 -7.02
N ASN A 20 6.68 -8.53 -5.83
CA ASN A 20 7.09 -9.86 -5.37
C ASN A 20 6.50 -10.97 -6.24
N ALA A 21 5.25 -10.86 -6.68
CA ALA A 21 4.63 -11.82 -7.58
C ALA A 21 5.36 -11.91 -8.93
N VAL A 22 5.77 -10.77 -9.49
CA VAL A 22 6.57 -10.74 -10.72
C VAL A 22 7.92 -11.44 -10.54
N VAL A 23 8.62 -11.15 -9.43
CA VAL A 23 9.91 -11.77 -9.12
C VAL A 23 9.78 -13.27 -8.85
N ALA A 24 8.74 -13.68 -8.11
CA ALA A 24 8.45 -15.10 -7.85
C ALA A 24 8.12 -15.87 -9.14
N GLY A 25 7.53 -15.20 -10.13
CA GLY A 25 7.29 -15.75 -11.47
C GLY A 25 8.52 -15.81 -12.38
N GLY A 26 9.72 -15.49 -11.86
CA GLY A 26 10.97 -15.47 -12.64
C GLY A 26 11.21 -14.18 -13.43
N GLY A 27 10.36 -13.16 -13.25
CA GLY A 27 10.55 -11.83 -13.82
C GLY A 27 11.55 -10.99 -13.01
N ARG A 28 11.83 -9.79 -13.51
CA ARG A 28 12.68 -8.81 -12.84
C ARG A 28 11.81 -7.71 -12.21
N PRO A 29 12.29 -7.01 -11.16
CA PRO A 29 11.55 -5.89 -10.57
C PRO A 29 11.15 -4.81 -11.58
N ALA A 30 11.98 -4.56 -12.60
CA ALA A 30 11.68 -3.62 -13.67
C ALA A 30 10.44 -3.99 -14.50
N ASP A 31 10.15 -5.29 -14.62
CA ASP A 31 9.03 -5.78 -15.40
C ASP A 31 7.69 -5.45 -14.70
N ALA A 32 7.66 -5.42 -13.36
CA ALA A 32 6.50 -4.95 -12.59
C ALA A 32 6.18 -3.47 -12.85
N VAL A 33 7.21 -2.64 -13.02
CA VAL A 33 7.04 -1.23 -13.41
C VAL A 33 6.61 -1.12 -14.87
N ALA A 34 7.08 -2.02 -15.73
CA ALA A 34 6.71 -2.06 -17.14
C ALA A 34 5.23 -2.35 -17.37
N MET A 35 4.64 -3.20 -16.52
CA MET A 35 3.19 -3.49 -16.52
C MET A 35 2.33 -2.25 -16.25
N LEU A 36 2.91 -1.17 -15.69
CA LEU A 36 2.24 0.12 -15.50
C LEU A 36 2.30 1.03 -16.74
N GLY A 37 2.73 0.50 -17.89
CA GLY A 37 2.94 1.28 -19.12
C GLY A 37 4.17 2.19 -19.08
N LYS A 38 5.06 2.01 -18.11
CA LYS A 38 6.31 2.77 -17.99
C LYS A 38 7.46 2.00 -18.66
N PRO A 39 8.49 2.67 -19.21
CA PRO A 39 9.63 1.96 -19.77
C PRO A 39 10.37 1.17 -18.68
N ALA A 40 10.69 -0.10 -18.98
CA ALA A 40 11.48 -0.96 -18.09
C ALA A 40 12.94 -0.47 -18.05
N GLU A 41 13.45 -0.15 -16.86
CA GLU A 41 14.87 0.16 -16.69
C GLU A 41 15.69 -1.13 -16.60
N ALA A 42 16.80 -1.23 -17.34
CA ALA A 42 17.58 -2.47 -17.44
C ALA A 42 18.17 -2.96 -16.11
N ARG A 43 18.42 -2.06 -15.15
CA ARG A 43 18.96 -2.38 -13.82
C ARG A 43 18.16 -1.64 -12.75
N MET A 44 16.96 -2.13 -12.47
CA MET A 44 16.13 -1.62 -11.37
C MET A 44 16.24 -2.53 -10.15
N SER A 45 16.52 -1.96 -8.99
CA SER A 45 16.48 -2.69 -7.72
C SER A 45 15.05 -2.98 -7.28
N LEU A 46 14.87 -4.01 -6.44
CA LEU A 46 13.59 -4.38 -5.87
C LEU A 46 12.92 -3.22 -5.14
N SER A 47 13.63 -2.57 -4.22
CA SER A 47 13.11 -1.43 -3.45
C SER A 47 12.71 -0.25 -4.35
N ARG A 48 13.45 0.00 -5.44
CA ARG A 48 13.10 1.06 -6.39
C ARG A 48 11.86 0.73 -7.20
N ALA A 49 11.70 -0.54 -7.60
CA ALA A 49 10.49 -0.99 -8.28
C ALA A 49 9.27 -0.86 -7.38
N ILE A 50 9.36 -1.33 -6.13
CA ILE A 50 8.30 -1.20 -5.11
C ILE A 50 7.91 0.27 -4.94
N GLY A 51 8.88 1.17 -4.75
CA GLY A 51 8.60 2.60 -4.63
C GLY A 51 7.84 3.17 -5.83
N LYS A 52 8.27 2.82 -7.06
CA LYS A 52 7.59 3.28 -8.28
C LYS A 52 6.17 2.74 -8.45
N VAL A 53 5.95 1.47 -8.09
CA VAL A 53 4.63 0.84 -8.16
C VAL A 53 3.72 1.42 -7.08
N ARG A 54 4.23 1.63 -5.86
CA ARG A 54 3.51 2.29 -4.77
C ARG A 54 3.08 3.70 -5.17
N ASP A 55 4.00 4.53 -5.65
CA ASP A 55 3.69 5.91 -6.00
C ASP A 55 2.65 5.98 -7.13
N HIS A 56 2.65 4.99 -8.04
CA HIS A 56 1.62 4.86 -9.05
C HIS A 56 0.25 4.49 -8.44
N TRP A 57 0.19 3.49 -7.57
CA TRP A 57 -1.03 3.14 -6.83
C TRP A 57 -1.58 4.33 -6.04
N LEU A 58 -0.73 5.06 -5.32
CA LEU A 58 -1.13 6.26 -4.59
C LEU A 58 -1.71 7.34 -5.51
N GLY A 59 -1.12 7.54 -6.69
CA GLY A 59 -1.64 8.46 -7.71
C GLY A 59 -3.03 8.05 -8.19
N MET A 60 -3.21 6.77 -8.51
CA MET A 60 -4.50 6.22 -8.94
C MET A 60 -5.57 6.33 -7.86
N VAL A 61 -5.24 5.97 -6.61
CA VAL A 61 -6.17 6.02 -5.48
C VAL A 61 -6.56 7.45 -5.10
N ARG A 62 -5.65 8.42 -5.27
CA ARG A 62 -5.98 9.84 -5.09
C ARG A 62 -6.97 10.35 -6.14
N ALA A 63 -6.82 9.91 -7.39
CA ALA A 63 -7.73 10.27 -8.47
C ALA A 63 -9.07 9.53 -8.37
N GLU A 64 -9.03 8.26 -7.99
CA GLU A 64 -10.18 7.36 -7.93
C GLU A 64 -10.07 6.42 -6.71
N PRO A 65 -10.57 6.85 -5.53
CA PRO A 65 -10.51 6.06 -4.31
C PRO A 65 -11.26 4.71 -4.39
N ALA A 66 -12.22 4.60 -5.31
CA ALA A 66 -13.00 3.38 -5.55
C ALA A 66 -12.14 2.19 -6.03
N LEU A 67 -10.93 2.44 -6.53
CA LEU A 67 -9.99 1.37 -6.93
C LEU A 67 -9.58 0.46 -5.77
N LEU A 68 -9.64 0.96 -4.53
CA LEU A 68 -9.43 0.14 -3.34
C LEU A 68 -10.73 -0.42 -2.77
N GLY A 69 -11.83 -0.42 -3.54
CA GLY A 69 -13.10 -1.03 -3.19
C GLY A 69 -12.97 -2.46 -2.62
N PRO A 70 -12.17 -3.35 -3.23
CA PRO A 70 -11.91 -4.69 -2.70
C PRO A 70 -11.14 -4.72 -1.35
N HIS A 71 -10.55 -3.60 -0.93
CA HIS A 71 -9.70 -3.48 0.27
C HIS A 71 -10.33 -2.59 1.34
N LEU A 72 -11.62 -2.24 1.24
CA LEU A 72 -12.29 -1.34 2.18
C LEU A 72 -12.24 -1.83 3.62
N ASP A 73 -12.41 -3.14 3.87
CA ASP A 73 -12.33 -3.72 5.20
C ASP A 73 -10.92 -3.57 5.80
N GLU A 74 -9.89 -3.78 4.99
CA GLU A 74 -8.49 -3.60 5.40
C GLU A 74 -8.20 -2.13 5.72
N ILE A 75 -8.68 -1.20 4.88
CA ILE A 75 -8.56 0.24 5.12
C ILE A 75 -9.24 0.63 6.44
N ALA A 76 -10.41 0.06 6.73
CA ALA A 76 -11.13 0.32 7.97
C ALA A 76 -10.36 -0.19 9.20
N VAL A 77 -9.75 -1.39 9.12
CA VAL A 77 -8.89 -1.93 10.18
C VAL A 77 -7.67 -1.05 10.40
N ARG A 78 -6.97 -0.65 9.33
CA ARG A 78 -5.80 0.24 9.40
C ARG A 78 -6.16 1.59 9.99
N LEU A 79 -7.30 2.15 9.60
CA LEU A 79 -7.78 3.40 10.16
C LEU A 79 -8.08 3.28 11.66
N ALA A 80 -8.75 2.21 12.09
CA ALA A 80 -9.02 1.96 13.50
C ALA A 80 -7.74 1.78 14.33
N GLN A 81 -6.71 1.13 13.76
CA GLN A 81 -5.38 1.01 14.37
C GLN A 81 -4.70 2.37 14.54
N LEU A 82 -4.63 3.17 13.47
CA LEU A 82 -4.05 4.52 13.50
C LEU A 82 -4.81 5.44 14.48
N GLU A 83 -6.12 5.31 14.58
CA GLU A 83 -6.95 6.03 15.56
C GLU A 83 -6.67 5.58 17.00
N ALA A 84 -6.44 4.29 17.23
CA ALA A 84 -6.08 3.75 18.53
C ALA A 84 -4.65 4.15 18.95
N GLU A 85 -3.71 4.21 18.01
CA GLU A 85 -2.33 4.65 18.21
C GLU A 85 -2.23 6.16 18.44
N GLY A 86 -3.14 6.95 17.84
CA GLY A 86 -3.26 8.40 18.03
C GLY A 86 -4.00 8.82 19.29
N ARG A 87 -4.57 7.89 20.08
CA ARG A 87 -5.12 8.17 21.41
C ARG A 87 -4.16 7.68 22.49
N PRO A 88 -3.87 8.47 23.55
CA PRO A 88 -3.36 7.85 24.77
C PRO A 88 -4.40 6.84 25.22
N TYR A 89 -3.97 5.60 25.46
CA TYR A 89 -4.78 4.57 26.09
C TYR A 89 -5.23 5.10 27.46
N VAL A 90 -6.48 5.55 27.58
CA VAL A 90 -7.10 5.89 28.87
C VAL A 90 -8.23 4.90 29.14
N GLU A 91 -7.99 4.14 30.21
CA GLU A 91 -8.88 3.29 31.00
C GLU A 91 -9.55 2.08 30.33
N ARG A 92 -9.05 0.88 30.73
CA ARG A 92 -9.97 -0.23 30.97
C ARG A 92 -10.84 0.13 32.18
N PRO A 93 -12.15 -0.14 32.11
CA PRO A 93 -13.07 0.16 33.20
C PRO A 93 -12.74 -0.65 34.45
N ASN A 94 -12.87 0.00 35.61
CA ASN A 94 -12.92 -0.61 36.93
C ASN A 94 -13.77 -1.89 36.91
N GLY A 95 -13.12 -3.03 37.18
CA GLY A 95 -13.78 -4.27 37.57
C GLY A 95 -13.65 -4.44 39.07
N ASN A 96 -14.79 -4.28 39.74
CA ASN A 96 -15.06 -4.42 41.17
C ASN A 96 -14.59 -5.75 41.79
#